data_AF-A0A1C0ZR53-F1
#
_entry.id   AF-A0A1C0ZR53-F1
#
_cell.length_a   1.000
_cell.length_b   1.000
_cell.length_c   1.000
_cell.angle_alpha   90.00
_cell.angle_beta   90.00
_cell.angle_gamma   90.00
#
_symmetry.space_group_name_H-M   'P 1'
#
loop_
_entity.id
_entity.type
_entity.pdbx_description
1 polymer ?
#
loop_
_entity_poly.entity_id
_entity_poly.type
_entity_poly.pdbx_seq_one_letter_code
_entity_poly.pdbx_strand_id
1 'polypeptide(L)'
;MSKFWTQTLIGVTIIGLFFGWIRHVDAQAEQDAQLLLNEAKPFIQSDYKVTFKYTGYYGTCDGSDSKIMTAGASLSHELGVKESNNQVLPSQPAIFTIRSEVEPGAVMTLTVASPVGQSACYAVVRLDASGHVDQDHLLKWQEQMSTRLKDQGIPGNWNVMMQGNAASDVISSQSNPKEFLKDLAHTYKGNVVESYEDDTTYSLSLASTAFEGFITSGKHKVNVQIALHQDTTSGLWRLTVGTPVITMEY
;
A
#
# COMPACT_ATOMS: atom_id res chain seq x y z
N MET A 1 -5.94 37.39 22.84
CA MET A 1 -5.87 35.92 23.04
C MET A 1 -6.83 35.27 22.06
N SER A 2 -6.34 34.93 20.87
CA SER A 2 -7.13 34.29 19.82
C SER A 2 -6.17 33.55 18.88
N LYS A 3 -6.65 32.43 18.33
CA LYS A 3 -6.00 31.51 17.38
C LYS A 3 -5.28 30.33 18.02
N PHE A 4 -6.07 29.34 18.44
CA PHE A 4 -5.59 27.96 18.66
C PHE A 4 -6.65 26.91 18.31
N TRP A 5 -7.51 27.22 17.34
CA TRP A 5 -8.59 26.33 16.91
C TRP A 5 -8.67 26.36 15.38
N THR A 6 -7.93 25.46 14.74
CA THR A 6 -8.17 24.84 13.42
C THR A 6 -7.00 23.90 13.12
N GLN A 7 -6.74 22.94 14.02
CA GLN A 7 -6.13 21.67 13.63
C GLN A 7 -7.28 20.67 13.58
N THR A 8 -7.84 20.49 12.40
CA THR A 8 -9.00 19.63 12.19
C THR A 8 -8.80 18.86 10.90
N LEU A 9 -8.70 17.54 11.06
CA LEU A 9 -8.98 16.51 10.08
C LEU A 9 -8.25 16.60 8.73
N ILE A 10 -7.07 15.98 8.67
CA ILE A 10 -6.66 15.19 7.50
C ILE A 10 -6.26 13.82 8.07
N GLY A 11 -7.23 12.91 8.18
CA GLY A 11 -6.99 11.60 8.80
C GLY A 11 -8.16 10.62 8.75
N VAL A 12 -9.30 11.00 8.15
CA VAL A 12 -10.46 10.11 8.05
C VAL A 12 -11.13 10.33 6.70
N THR A 13 -10.60 9.77 5.61
CA THR A 13 -11.34 9.43 4.35
C THR A 13 -10.43 8.85 3.25
N ILE A 14 -9.62 7.81 3.53
CA ILE A 14 -8.87 7.12 2.46
C ILE A 14 -9.37 5.68 2.20
N ILE A 15 -10.38 5.21 2.93
CA ILE A 15 -11.01 3.93 2.56
C ILE A 15 -12.00 4.15 1.40
N GLY A 16 -12.82 5.21 1.39
CA GLY A 16 -13.94 5.33 0.46
C GLY A 16 -13.66 5.85 -0.96
N LEU A 17 -12.53 6.50 -1.23
CA LEU A 17 -12.35 7.30 -2.47
C LEU A 17 -11.55 6.61 -3.59
N PHE A 18 -10.95 5.44 -3.35
CA PHE A 18 -10.14 4.74 -4.36
C PHE A 18 -10.84 3.55 -5.04
N PHE A 19 -12.14 3.34 -4.79
CA PHE A 19 -12.89 2.20 -5.32
C PHE A 19 -13.42 2.38 -6.76
N GLY A 20 -13.21 3.54 -7.37
CA GLY A 20 -13.64 3.82 -8.75
C GLY A 20 -12.48 3.77 -9.73
N TRP A 21 -12.44 2.73 -10.56
CA TRP A 21 -11.55 2.56 -11.73
C TRP A 21 -10.07 2.25 -11.49
N ILE A 22 -9.80 0.96 -11.23
CA ILE A 22 -8.54 0.33 -11.63
C ILE A 22 -8.92 -0.96 -12.37
N ARG A 23 -8.64 -1.02 -13.69
CA ARG A 23 -8.98 -2.16 -14.56
C ARG A 23 -7.75 -3.05 -14.79
N HIS A 24 -7.96 -4.36 -14.61
CA HIS A 24 -7.15 -5.51 -15.04
C HIS A 24 -5.64 -5.49 -14.78
N VAL A 25 -5.18 -6.18 -13.73
CA VAL A 25 -3.76 -6.55 -13.56
C VAL A 25 -3.64 -7.83 -12.74
N ASP A 26 -3.67 -8.99 -13.39
CA ASP A 26 -3.79 -10.26 -12.65
C ASP A 26 -2.56 -11.18 -12.69
N ALA A 27 -1.64 -11.02 -13.65
CA ALA A 27 -0.34 -11.71 -13.66
C ALA A 27 0.86 -10.75 -13.64
N GLN A 28 0.64 -9.47 -13.97
CA GLN A 28 1.71 -8.47 -14.12
C GLN A 28 1.98 -7.68 -12.84
N ALA A 29 1.11 -7.77 -11.83
CA ALA A 29 1.26 -7.08 -10.55
C ALA A 29 2.49 -7.56 -9.77
N GLU A 30 2.96 -8.79 -10.02
CA GLU A 30 4.22 -9.31 -9.46
C GLU A 30 5.43 -8.65 -10.10
N GLN A 31 5.41 -8.46 -11.43
CA GLN A 31 6.49 -7.80 -12.16
C GLN A 31 6.63 -6.33 -11.74
N ASP A 32 5.50 -5.65 -11.56
CA ASP A 32 5.46 -4.27 -11.04
C ASP A 32 6.03 -4.20 -9.62
N ALA A 33 5.67 -5.15 -8.74
CA ALA A 33 6.21 -5.22 -7.38
C ALA A 33 7.72 -5.47 -7.39
N GLN A 34 8.19 -6.47 -8.12
CA GLN A 34 9.61 -6.80 -8.27
C GLN A 34 10.41 -5.58 -8.78
N LEU A 35 9.90 -4.89 -9.80
CA LEU A 35 10.53 -3.69 -10.35
C LEU A 35 10.56 -2.56 -9.32
N LEU A 36 9.44 -2.29 -8.64
CA LEU A 36 9.38 -1.29 -7.57
C LEU A 36 10.46 -1.53 -6.51
N LEU A 37 10.52 -2.76 -6.00
CA LEU A 37 11.41 -3.09 -4.88
C LEU A 37 12.89 -3.05 -5.30
N ASN A 38 13.23 -3.54 -6.49
CA ASN A 38 14.60 -3.56 -6.98
C ASN A 38 15.19 -2.16 -7.18
N GLU A 39 14.42 -1.26 -7.80
CA GLU A 39 14.90 0.07 -8.12
C GLU A 39 14.95 0.99 -6.89
N ALA A 40 14.09 0.77 -5.88
CA ALA A 40 14.11 1.53 -4.64
C ALA A 40 15.24 1.11 -3.68
N LYS A 41 15.64 -0.17 -3.69
CA LYS A 41 16.56 -0.74 -2.69
C LYS A 41 17.89 0.02 -2.54
N PRO A 42 18.54 0.53 -3.61
CA PRO A 42 19.76 1.32 -3.47
C PRO A 42 19.57 2.70 -2.82
N PHE A 43 18.33 3.20 -2.79
CA PHE A 43 17.99 4.55 -2.32
C PHE A 43 17.48 4.56 -0.87
N ILE A 44 17.35 3.40 -0.24
CA ILE A 44 16.75 3.25 1.08
C ILE A 44 17.70 2.51 2.03
N GLN A 45 17.69 2.88 3.31
CA GLN A 45 18.43 2.18 4.36
C GLN A 45 17.83 0.80 4.62
N SER A 46 18.63 -0.15 5.12
CA SER A 46 18.26 -1.57 5.25
C SER A 46 17.12 -1.87 6.23
N ASP A 47 16.74 -0.92 7.09
CA ASP A 47 15.64 -1.01 8.06
C ASP A 47 14.28 -0.59 7.46
N TYR A 48 14.12 -0.73 6.14
CA TYR A 48 12.87 -0.43 5.43
C TYR A 48 11.75 -1.43 5.76
N LYS A 49 10.53 -1.04 5.39
CA LYS A 49 9.33 -1.87 5.41
C LYS A 49 8.75 -1.98 4.01
N VAL A 50 8.19 -3.13 3.70
CA VAL A 50 7.44 -3.38 2.47
C VAL A 50 6.00 -3.69 2.83
N THR A 51 5.06 -3.07 2.13
CA THR A 51 3.64 -3.34 2.29
C THR A 51 3.03 -3.77 0.96
N PHE A 52 2.42 -4.94 0.94
CA PHE A 52 1.54 -5.39 -0.14
C PHE A 52 0.11 -5.22 0.31
N LYS A 53 -0.75 -4.60 -0.50
CA LYS A 53 -2.16 -4.40 -0.18
C LYS A 53 -3.04 -4.74 -1.38
N TYR A 54 -3.86 -5.78 -1.23
CA TYR A 54 -4.91 -6.14 -2.17
C TYR A 54 -6.25 -5.63 -1.68
N THR A 55 -7.02 -5.03 -2.57
CA THR A 55 -8.38 -4.58 -2.27
C THR A 55 -9.33 -5.04 -3.36
N GLY A 56 -10.45 -5.65 -2.97
CA GLY A 56 -11.45 -6.14 -3.91
C GLY A 56 -12.85 -6.24 -3.32
N TYR A 57 -13.84 -6.32 -4.21
CA TYR A 57 -15.24 -6.56 -3.83
C TYR A 57 -15.42 -8.01 -3.39
N TYR A 58 -16.13 -8.22 -2.29
CA TYR A 58 -16.35 -9.55 -1.72
C TYR A 58 -17.83 -9.74 -1.37
N GLY A 59 -18.66 -9.77 -2.41
CA GLY A 59 -20.09 -10.04 -2.27
C GLY A 59 -20.87 -8.96 -1.53
N THR A 60 -22.02 -9.32 -0.98
CA THR A 60 -22.94 -8.40 -0.31
C THR A 60 -23.09 -8.73 1.18
N CYS A 61 -22.90 -7.73 2.02
CA CYS A 61 -23.15 -7.82 3.46
C CYS A 61 -24.36 -7.01 3.92
N ASP A 62 -24.99 -6.22 3.05
CA ASP A 62 -26.18 -5.41 3.35
C ASP A 62 -26.03 -4.49 4.57
N GLY A 63 -24.81 -4.06 4.88
CA GLY A 63 -24.51 -3.30 6.10
C GLY A 63 -24.77 -4.05 7.42
N SER A 64 -24.92 -5.38 7.37
CA SER A 64 -25.18 -6.21 8.55
C SER A 64 -23.88 -6.68 9.20
N ASP A 65 -23.67 -6.30 10.46
CA ASP A 65 -22.53 -6.74 11.27
C ASP A 65 -22.36 -8.26 11.25
N SER A 66 -23.45 -9.02 11.43
CA SER A 66 -23.39 -10.49 11.41
C SER A 66 -22.91 -11.02 10.06
N LYS A 67 -23.38 -10.44 8.94
CA LYS A 67 -22.94 -10.88 7.61
C LYS A 67 -21.47 -10.56 7.36
N ILE A 68 -21.00 -9.40 7.84
CA ILE A 68 -19.59 -8.98 7.75
C ILE A 68 -18.70 -9.95 8.53
N MET A 69 -19.09 -10.29 9.76
CA MET A 69 -18.34 -11.22 10.61
C MET A 69 -18.32 -12.64 10.01
N THR A 70 -19.44 -13.14 9.48
CA THR A 70 -19.50 -14.44 8.80
C THR A 70 -18.65 -14.46 7.53
N ALA A 71 -18.74 -13.42 6.70
CA ALA A 71 -17.96 -13.30 5.48
C ALA A 71 -16.45 -13.25 5.79
N GLY A 72 -16.06 -12.46 6.79
CA GLY A 72 -14.68 -12.37 7.25
C GLY A 72 -14.13 -13.67 7.80
N ALA A 73 -14.89 -14.36 8.64
CA ALA A 73 -14.51 -15.68 9.16
C ALA A 73 -14.33 -16.71 8.02
N SER A 74 -15.29 -16.78 7.10
CA SER A 74 -15.21 -17.66 5.93
C SER A 74 -13.99 -17.36 5.08
N LEU A 75 -13.76 -16.09 4.73
CA LEU A 75 -12.60 -15.71 3.91
C LEU A 75 -11.29 -15.99 4.64
N SER A 76 -11.22 -15.76 5.95
CA SER A 76 -10.02 -16.07 6.73
C SER A 76 -9.66 -17.56 6.70
N HIS A 77 -10.67 -18.43 6.74
CA HIS A 77 -10.46 -19.87 6.59
C HIS A 77 -9.94 -20.22 5.20
N GLU A 78 -10.58 -19.70 4.14
CA GLU A 78 -10.20 -19.96 2.74
C GLU A 78 -8.80 -19.42 2.38
N LEU A 79 -8.39 -18.31 2.98
CA LEU A 79 -7.05 -17.76 2.80
C LEU A 79 -5.99 -18.48 3.64
N GLY A 80 -6.38 -19.45 4.48
CA GLY A 80 -5.47 -20.28 5.27
C GLY A 80 -4.87 -19.55 6.49
N VAL A 81 -5.63 -18.62 7.09
CA VAL A 81 -5.22 -17.88 8.29
C VAL A 81 -5.24 -18.84 9.50
N LYS A 82 -4.07 -19.34 9.92
CA LYS A 82 -3.95 -20.36 10.97
C LYS A 82 -4.38 -19.85 12.35
N GLU A 83 -5.36 -20.51 12.97
CA GLU A 83 -5.93 -20.16 14.28
C GLU A 83 -4.92 -19.93 15.41
N SER A 84 -3.79 -20.65 15.42
CA SER A 84 -2.78 -20.57 16.50
C SER A 84 -2.03 -19.24 16.57
N ASN A 85 -2.01 -18.46 15.49
CA ASN A 85 -1.26 -17.20 15.40
C ASN A 85 -2.19 -15.98 15.30
N ASN A 86 -3.47 -16.17 15.60
CA ASN A 86 -4.49 -15.17 15.32
C ASN A 86 -4.64 -14.17 16.46
N GLN A 87 -4.51 -12.90 16.11
CA GLN A 87 -5.02 -11.82 16.95
C GLN A 87 -6.29 -11.27 16.30
N VAL A 88 -7.44 -11.62 16.87
CA VAL A 88 -8.70 -10.93 16.57
C VAL A 88 -8.62 -9.57 17.24
N LEU A 89 -8.52 -8.52 16.43
CA LEU A 89 -8.55 -7.16 16.95
C LEU A 89 -9.98 -6.84 17.40
N PRO A 90 -10.18 -5.93 18.38
CA PRO A 90 -11.51 -5.52 18.80
C PRO A 90 -12.32 -5.12 17.56
N SER A 91 -13.33 -5.92 17.21
CA SER A 91 -14.19 -5.64 16.09
C SER A 91 -14.93 -4.35 16.39
N GLN A 92 -14.64 -3.30 15.62
CA GLN A 92 -15.57 -2.18 15.54
C GLN A 92 -16.86 -2.70 14.89
N PRO A 93 -18.03 -2.15 15.24
CA PRO A 93 -19.25 -2.44 14.50
C PRO A 93 -18.99 -2.30 12.99
N ALA A 94 -19.49 -3.26 12.21
CA ALA A 94 -19.29 -3.34 10.75
C ALA A 94 -17.86 -3.62 10.21
N ILE A 95 -16.90 -4.09 11.03
CA ILE A 95 -15.56 -4.45 10.55
C ILE A 95 -15.05 -5.76 11.18
N PHE A 96 -14.78 -6.76 10.35
CA PHE A 96 -14.01 -7.94 10.71
C PHE A 96 -12.52 -7.68 10.43
N THR A 97 -11.63 -7.97 11.37
CA THR A 97 -10.18 -7.93 11.14
C THR A 97 -9.46 -9.06 11.86
N ILE A 98 -8.58 -9.74 11.14
CA ILE A 98 -7.73 -10.80 11.68
C ILE A 98 -6.29 -10.61 11.22
N ARG A 99 -5.34 -10.90 12.11
CA ARG A 99 -3.90 -10.86 11.82
C ARG A 99 -3.29 -12.23 11.98
N SER A 100 -2.31 -12.55 11.15
CA SER A 100 -1.52 -13.77 11.24
C SER A 100 -0.10 -13.52 10.74
N GLU A 101 0.88 -14.00 11.50
CA GLU A 101 2.28 -14.00 11.06
C GLU A 101 2.46 -15.10 10.00
N VAL A 102 2.88 -14.68 8.81
CA VAL A 102 3.13 -15.59 7.68
C VAL A 102 4.50 -16.23 7.82
N GLU A 103 5.49 -15.44 8.23
CA GLU A 103 6.84 -15.82 8.60
C GLU A 103 7.44 -14.72 9.50
N PRO A 104 8.56 -14.97 10.21
CA PRO A 104 9.16 -13.98 11.10
C PRO A 104 9.42 -12.63 10.42
N GLY A 105 8.78 -11.58 10.92
CA GLY A 105 8.92 -10.23 10.36
C GLY A 105 7.99 -9.93 9.17
N ALA A 106 7.05 -10.81 8.83
CA ALA A 106 5.99 -10.59 7.83
C ALA A 106 4.61 -10.93 8.40
N VAL A 107 3.77 -9.91 8.57
CA VAL A 107 2.44 -10.03 9.18
C VAL A 107 1.36 -9.72 8.16
N MET A 108 0.46 -10.68 7.95
CA MET A 108 -0.74 -10.49 7.14
C MET A 108 -1.89 -9.99 8.01
N THR A 109 -2.65 -9.04 7.49
CA THR A 109 -3.94 -8.58 8.01
C THR A 109 -5.00 -8.79 6.94
N LEU A 110 -6.08 -9.49 7.28
CA LEU A 110 -7.31 -9.52 6.49
C LEU A 110 -8.35 -8.65 7.18
N THR A 111 -8.94 -7.72 6.43
CA THR A 111 -10.08 -6.91 6.85
C THR A 111 -11.24 -7.12 5.91
N VAL A 112 -12.44 -7.35 6.47
CA VAL A 112 -13.69 -7.35 5.72
C VAL A 112 -14.61 -6.30 6.31
N ALA A 113 -15.14 -5.41 5.47
CA ALA A 113 -15.98 -4.30 5.89
C ALA A 113 -17.06 -3.98 4.85
N SER A 114 -18.13 -3.34 5.31
CA SER A 114 -19.20 -2.79 4.47
C SER A 114 -19.25 -1.27 4.71
N PRO A 115 -18.92 -0.43 3.72
CA PRO A 115 -19.10 1.02 3.83
C PRO A 115 -20.54 1.39 4.19
N VAL A 116 -20.71 2.40 5.03
CA VAL A 116 -22.04 2.87 5.44
C VAL A 116 -22.86 3.26 4.21
N GLY A 117 -24.09 2.74 4.13
CA GLY A 117 -24.99 3.00 3.00
C GLY A 117 -24.74 2.14 1.76
N GLN A 118 -23.80 1.19 1.81
CA GLN A 118 -23.59 0.21 0.74
C GLN A 118 -23.97 -1.19 1.21
N SER A 119 -24.57 -1.97 0.31
CA SER A 119 -24.78 -3.41 0.52
C SER A 119 -23.53 -4.24 0.25
N ALA A 120 -22.58 -3.67 -0.49
CA ALA A 120 -21.33 -4.31 -0.87
C ALA A 120 -20.41 -4.54 0.32
N CYS A 121 -19.83 -5.73 0.39
CA CYS A 121 -18.70 -6.04 1.24
C CYS A 121 -17.40 -5.92 0.45
N TYR A 122 -16.33 -5.53 1.14
CA TYR A 122 -15.00 -5.41 0.56
C TYR A 122 -14.01 -6.17 1.42
N ALA A 123 -13.08 -6.84 0.77
CA ALA A 123 -11.95 -7.49 1.39
C ALA A 123 -10.68 -6.66 1.14
N VAL A 124 -9.89 -6.47 2.19
CA VAL A 124 -8.54 -5.92 2.13
C VAL A 124 -7.59 -6.93 2.72
N VAL A 125 -6.65 -7.43 1.91
CA VAL A 125 -5.54 -8.27 2.37
C VAL A 125 -4.28 -7.42 2.34
N ARG A 126 -3.63 -7.28 3.49
CA ARG A 126 -2.40 -6.51 3.65
C ARG A 126 -1.30 -7.41 4.20
N LEU A 127 -0.10 -7.37 3.64
CA LEU A 127 1.11 -7.92 4.23
C LEU A 127 2.06 -6.76 4.55
N ASP A 128 2.47 -6.64 5.81
CA ASP A 128 3.56 -5.76 6.22
C ASP A 128 4.79 -6.61 6.56
N ALA A 129 5.89 -6.36 5.86
CA ALA A 129 7.14 -7.08 6.02
C ALA A 129 8.31 -6.15 6.34
N SER A 130 9.22 -6.60 7.20
CA SER A 130 10.50 -5.93 7.42
C SER A 130 11.44 -6.15 6.24
N GLY A 131 12.40 -5.24 6.04
CA GLY A 131 13.42 -5.34 4.98
C GLY A 131 14.38 -6.52 5.10
N HIS A 132 14.29 -7.30 6.19
CA HIS A 132 15.06 -8.53 6.39
C HIS A 132 14.38 -9.78 5.82
N VAL A 133 13.10 -9.69 5.45
CA VAL A 133 12.38 -10.79 4.81
C VAL A 133 12.84 -10.91 3.37
N ASP A 134 13.05 -12.14 2.90
CA ASP A 134 13.48 -12.40 1.53
C ASP A 134 12.45 -11.89 0.52
N GLN A 135 12.89 -11.09 -0.44
CA GLN A 135 12.01 -10.50 -1.44
C GLN A 135 11.32 -11.55 -2.31
N ASP A 136 11.98 -12.66 -2.63
CA ASP A 136 11.41 -13.75 -3.42
C ASP A 136 10.28 -14.45 -2.65
N HIS A 137 10.39 -14.54 -1.33
CA HIS A 137 9.31 -15.06 -0.48
C HIS A 137 8.09 -14.13 -0.49
N LEU A 138 8.29 -12.81 -0.43
CA LEU A 138 7.22 -11.83 -0.47
C LEU A 138 6.45 -11.84 -1.80
N LEU A 139 7.18 -11.93 -2.92
CA LEU A 139 6.57 -11.98 -4.26
C LEU A 139 5.83 -13.29 -4.49
N LYS A 140 6.42 -14.41 -4.07
CA LYS A 140 5.74 -15.72 -4.08
C LYS A 140 4.48 -15.72 -3.22
N TRP A 141 4.51 -15.06 -2.05
CA TRP A 141 3.32 -14.90 -1.22
C TRP A 141 2.24 -14.09 -1.95
N GLN A 142 2.62 -12.97 -2.60
CA GLN A 142 1.70 -12.15 -3.40
C GLN A 142 1.02 -12.96 -4.50
N GLU A 143 1.79 -13.76 -5.25
CA GLU A 143 1.29 -14.64 -6.32
C GLU A 143 0.28 -15.67 -5.79
N GLN A 144 0.65 -16.39 -4.73
CA GLN A 144 -0.21 -17.40 -4.10
C GLN A 144 -1.50 -16.78 -3.55
N MET A 145 -1.39 -15.63 -2.90
CA MET A 145 -2.53 -14.92 -2.34
C MET A 145 -3.45 -14.38 -3.44
N SER A 146 -2.88 -13.90 -4.55
CA SER A 146 -3.65 -13.47 -5.74
C SER A 146 -4.51 -14.61 -6.28
N THR A 147 -3.95 -15.82 -6.37
CA THR A 147 -4.67 -17.00 -6.84
C THR A 147 -5.83 -17.33 -5.89
N ARG A 148 -5.56 -17.41 -4.58
CA ARG A 148 -6.60 -17.68 -3.58
C ARG A 148 -7.74 -16.66 -3.61
N LEU A 149 -7.42 -15.37 -3.70
CA LEU A 149 -8.42 -14.30 -3.75
C LEU A 149 -9.30 -14.38 -5.00
N LYS A 150 -8.72 -14.70 -6.15
CA LYS A 150 -9.48 -14.92 -7.40
C LYS A 150 -10.37 -16.15 -7.33
N ASP A 151 -9.89 -17.24 -6.74
CA ASP A 151 -10.68 -18.46 -6.54
C ASP A 151 -11.90 -18.21 -5.65
N GLN A 152 -11.81 -17.22 -4.75
CA GLN A 152 -12.94 -16.73 -3.94
C GLN A 152 -13.82 -15.70 -4.66
N GLY A 153 -13.59 -15.45 -5.95
CA GLY A 153 -14.35 -14.49 -6.74
C GLY A 153 -14.14 -13.04 -6.33
N ILE A 154 -12.97 -12.70 -5.78
CA ILE A 154 -12.60 -11.35 -5.35
C ILE A 154 -11.65 -10.75 -6.40
N PRO A 155 -12.16 -10.16 -7.49
CA PRO A 155 -11.32 -9.37 -8.38
C PRO A 155 -10.90 -8.09 -7.67
N GLY A 156 -9.64 -7.72 -7.83
CA GLY A 156 -9.02 -6.62 -7.10
C GLY A 156 -7.63 -6.34 -7.63
N ASN A 157 -6.95 -5.37 -7.02
CA ASN A 157 -5.65 -4.92 -7.47
C ASN A 157 -4.68 -4.80 -6.29
N TRP A 158 -3.41 -5.10 -6.57
CA TRP A 158 -2.33 -4.87 -5.62
C TRP A 158 -1.89 -3.40 -5.64
N ASN A 159 -1.59 -2.90 -4.45
CA ASN A 159 -0.76 -1.73 -4.22
C ASN A 159 0.45 -2.21 -3.44
N VAL A 160 1.65 -1.98 -3.96
CA VAL A 160 2.90 -2.35 -3.30
C VAL A 160 3.66 -1.09 -2.95
N MET A 161 4.19 -1.03 -1.74
CA MET A 161 4.88 0.15 -1.23
C MET A 161 6.14 -0.27 -0.46
N MET A 162 7.18 0.54 -0.55
CA MET A 162 8.40 0.41 0.27
C MET A 162 8.66 1.76 0.96
N GLN A 163 8.90 1.72 2.27
CA GLN A 163 9.14 2.91 3.08
C GLN A 163 10.32 2.69 4.05
N GLY A 164 11.16 3.70 4.21
CA GLY A 164 12.32 3.68 5.10
C GLY A 164 13.07 5.00 5.05
N ASN A 165 14.15 5.12 5.80
CA ASN A 165 15.01 6.29 5.69
C ASN A 165 15.75 6.27 4.35
N ALA A 166 15.86 7.43 3.70
CA ALA A 166 16.68 7.58 2.51
C ALA A 166 18.14 7.25 2.84
N ALA A 167 18.81 6.55 1.92
CA ALA A 167 20.23 6.22 2.05
C ALA A 167 21.04 7.52 2.24
N SER A 168 21.69 7.64 3.39
CA SER A 168 22.25 8.91 3.87
C SER A 168 23.46 9.35 3.05
N ASP A 169 24.24 8.41 2.56
CA ASP A 169 25.33 8.60 1.62
C ASP A 169 24.83 9.12 0.26
N VAL A 170 23.76 8.53 -0.27
CA VAL A 170 23.14 8.99 -1.52
C VAL A 170 22.57 10.39 -1.35
N ILE A 171 21.71 10.61 -0.35
CA ILE A 171 21.06 11.91 -0.17
C ILE A 171 22.04 13.01 0.27
N SER A 172 23.13 12.70 0.98
CA SER A 172 24.15 13.70 1.34
C SER A 172 25.11 14.00 0.19
N SER A 173 25.37 13.02 -0.68
CA SER A 173 26.13 13.25 -1.93
C SER A 173 25.37 14.17 -2.88
N GLN A 174 24.04 14.11 -2.83
CA GLN A 174 23.17 15.01 -3.56
C GLN A 174 22.95 16.29 -2.76
N SER A 175 23.32 17.44 -3.31
CA SER A 175 23.17 18.72 -2.61
C SER A 175 21.70 19.12 -2.40
N ASN A 176 20.74 18.35 -2.91
CA ASN A 176 19.31 18.67 -2.91
C ASN A 176 18.41 17.40 -2.91
N PRO A 177 17.48 17.24 -1.95
CA PRO A 177 16.48 16.16 -1.91
C PRO A 177 15.65 16.01 -3.19
N LYS A 178 15.46 17.09 -3.96
CA LYS A 178 14.74 17.03 -5.25
C LYS A 178 15.51 16.30 -6.33
N GLU A 179 16.83 16.47 -6.38
CA GLU A 179 17.66 15.74 -7.34
C GLU A 179 17.65 14.24 -7.00
N PHE A 180 17.64 13.91 -5.70
CA PHE A 180 17.55 12.52 -5.24
C PHE A 180 16.26 11.86 -5.76
N LEU A 181 15.13 12.58 -5.65
CA LEU A 181 13.84 12.14 -6.16
C LEU A 181 13.82 11.98 -7.68
N LYS A 182 14.47 12.88 -8.42
CA LYS A 182 14.56 12.79 -9.89
C LYS A 182 15.40 11.62 -10.35
N ASP A 183 16.52 11.36 -9.68
CA ASP A 183 17.39 10.22 -9.99
C ASP A 183 16.64 8.91 -9.77
N LEU A 184 15.94 8.78 -8.64
CA LEU A 184 15.08 7.63 -8.38
C LEU A 184 13.91 7.56 -9.38
N ALA A 185 13.30 8.68 -9.77
CA ALA A 185 12.26 8.66 -10.81
C ALA A 185 12.81 8.16 -12.17
N HIS A 186 14.08 8.44 -12.48
CA HIS A 186 14.73 8.01 -13.69
C HIS A 186 14.96 6.49 -13.74
N THR A 187 15.27 5.85 -12.60
CA THR A 187 15.44 4.39 -12.55
C THR A 187 14.16 3.64 -12.91
N TYR A 188 13.00 4.20 -12.55
CA TYR A 188 11.70 3.67 -12.96
C TYR A 188 11.31 3.94 -14.42
N LYS A 189 12.18 4.61 -15.21
CA LYS A 189 11.91 4.99 -16.61
C LYS A 189 10.58 5.76 -16.75
N GLY A 190 10.22 6.51 -15.71
CA GLY A 190 8.94 7.20 -15.61
C GLY A 190 9.06 8.66 -16.03
N ASN A 191 8.05 9.16 -16.73
CA ASN A 191 7.87 10.60 -16.93
C ASN A 191 7.06 11.15 -15.76
N VAL A 192 7.52 12.25 -15.15
CA VAL A 192 6.76 12.96 -14.13
C VAL A 192 5.51 13.54 -14.76
N VAL A 193 4.34 13.13 -14.28
CA VAL A 193 3.03 13.64 -14.74
C VAL A 193 2.37 14.55 -13.71
N GLU A 194 2.70 14.38 -12.43
CA GLU A 194 2.26 15.24 -11.33
C GLU A 194 3.37 15.38 -10.30
N SER A 195 3.39 16.49 -9.57
CA SER A 195 4.34 16.74 -8.49
C SER A 195 3.70 17.54 -7.36
N TYR A 196 4.14 17.29 -6.13
CA TYR A 196 3.78 18.04 -4.94
C TYR A 196 5.03 18.44 -4.16
N GLU A 197 5.01 19.62 -3.55
CA GLU A 197 6.11 20.16 -2.76
C GLU A 197 5.60 21.08 -1.65
N ASP A 198 6.16 20.89 -0.45
CA ASP A 198 6.15 21.83 0.66
C ASP A 198 7.50 21.84 1.39
N ASP A 199 7.59 22.55 2.52
CA ASP A 199 8.85 22.72 3.27
C ASP A 199 9.51 21.40 3.72
N THR A 200 8.72 20.35 3.95
CA THR A 200 9.21 19.07 4.46
C THR A 200 8.88 17.89 3.57
N THR A 201 8.18 18.09 2.46
CA THR A 201 7.66 17.00 1.63
C THR A 201 7.87 17.29 0.15
N TYR A 202 8.38 16.30 -0.56
CA TYR A 202 8.48 16.30 -2.02
C TYR A 202 7.86 15.02 -2.55
N SER A 203 6.99 15.08 -3.56
CA SER A 203 6.41 13.89 -4.18
C SER A 203 6.30 14.02 -5.69
N LEU A 204 6.55 12.91 -6.39
CA LEU A 204 6.44 12.78 -7.84
C LEU A 204 5.50 11.61 -8.17
N SER A 205 4.55 11.83 -9.07
CA SER A 205 3.74 10.79 -9.69
C SER A 205 4.24 10.56 -11.11
N LEU A 206 4.48 9.30 -11.47
CA LEU A 206 5.13 8.90 -12.71
C LEU A 206 4.19 8.09 -13.61
N ALA A 207 4.23 8.38 -14.91
CA ALA A 207 3.77 7.48 -15.95
C ALA A 207 4.99 6.73 -16.50
N SER A 208 5.04 5.41 -16.29
CA SER A 208 6.12 4.57 -16.77
C SER A 208 5.59 3.48 -17.68
N THR A 209 6.32 3.20 -18.75
CA THR A 209 6.03 2.07 -19.66
C THR A 209 6.60 0.74 -19.14
N ALA A 210 7.41 0.78 -18.08
CA ALA A 210 7.95 -0.41 -17.44
C ALA A 210 6.98 -1.04 -16.44
N PHE A 211 5.89 -0.34 -16.11
CA PHE A 211 4.85 -0.79 -15.19
C PHE A 211 3.53 -0.95 -15.95
N GLU A 212 2.81 -2.02 -15.65
CA GLU A 212 1.53 -2.33 -16.29
C GLU A 212 0.36 -1.77 -15.48
N GLY A 213 0.42 -1.91 -14.15
CA GLY A 213 -0.59 -1.38 -13.24
C GLY A 213 -0.61 0.13 -13.18
N PHE A 214 -1.80 0.73 -13.33
CA PHE A 214 -1.99 2.17 -13.27
C PHE A 214 -3.31 2.56 -12.63
N ILE A 215 -3.35 3.76 -12.07
CA ILE A 215 -4.59 4.50 -11.82
C ILE A 215 -4.73 5.63 -12.85
N THR A 216 -5.94 6.17 -12.99
CA THR A 216 -6.14 7.44 -13.70
C THR A 216 -6.27 8.56 -12.68
N SER A 217 -5.32 9.50 -12.68
CA SER A 217 -5.39 10.75 -11.92
C SER A 217 -5.65 11.91 -12.88
N GLY A 218 -6.83 12.53 -12.79
CA GLY A 218 -7.27 13.54 -13.76
C GLY A 218 -7.26 13.01 -15.20
N LYS A 219 -6.28 13.45 -16.00
CA LYS A 219 -6.06 13.01 -17.39
C LYS A 219 -4.82 12.14 -17.57
N HIS A 220 -4.11 11.84 -16.49
CA HIS A 220 -2.83 11.15 -16.51
C HIS A 220 -2.99 9.70 -16.03
N LYS A 221 -2.22 8.81 -16.64
CA LYS A 221 -1.97 7.49 -16.08
C LYS A 221 -0.83 7.61 -15.07
N VAL A 222 -1.01 7.05 -13.89
CA VAL A 222 0.02 7.01 -12.84
C VAL A 222 0.28 5.55 -12.48
N ASN A 223 1.53 5.14 -12.59
CA ASN A 223 2.00 3.78 -12.32
C ASN A 223 2.93 3.70 -11.10
N VAL A 224 3.58 4.80 -10.75
CA VAL A 224 4.50 4.87 -9.61
C VAL A 224 4.31 6.22 -8.95
N GLN A 225 4.35 6.23 -7.63
CA GLN A 225 4.46 7.45 -6.86
C GLN A 225 5.64 7.34 -5.90
N ILE A 226 6.42 8.42 -5.82
CA ILE A 226 7.58 8.53 -4.95
C ILE A 226 7.38 9.75 -4.07
N ALA A 227 7.77 9.65 -2.81
CA ALA A 227 7.72 10.75 -1.88
C ALA A 227 8.91 10.73 -0.92
N LEU A 228 9.45 11.90 -0.64
CA LEU A 228 10.35 12.18 0.46
C LEU A 228 9.60 13.03 1.49
N HIS A 229 9.67 12.64 2.74
CA HIS A 229 9.16 13.42 3.86
C HIS A 229 10.26 13.59 4.92
N GLN A 230 10.57 14.81 5.30
CA GLN A 230 11.52 15.08 6.38
C GLN A 230 10.84 14.95 7.73
N ASP A 231 11.33 14.02 8.53
CA ASP A 231 10.96 13.93 9.93
C ASP A 231 11.53 15.16 10.67
N THR A 232 10.65 16.03 11.16
CA THR A 232 11.05 17.29 11.80
C THR A 232 11.74 17.12 13.14
N THR A 233 11.67 15.93 13.74
CA THR A 233 12.32 15.62 15.03
C THR A 233 13.75 15.13 14.81
N SER A 234 13.94 14.20 13.87
CA SER A 234 15.26 13.60 13.59
C SER A 234 16.04 14.32 12.49
N GLY A 235 15.36 15.11 11.65
CA GLY A 235 15.92 15.73 10.45
C GLY A 235 16.15 14.75 9.28
N LEU A 236 15.85 13.46 9.48
CA LEU A 236 16.05 12.42 8.47
C LEU A 236 14.94 12.47 7.41
N TRP A 237 15.33 12.17 6.17
CA TRP A 237 14.39 12.03 5.07
C TRP A 237 13.86 10.61 5.01
N ARG A 238 12.54 10.46 5.12
CA ARG A 238 11.80 9.21 4.90
C ARG A 238 11.42 9.11 3.43
N LEU A 239 11.95 8.11 2.75
CA LEU A 239 11.56 7.74 1.39
C LEU A 239 10.38 6.78 1.45
N THR A 240 9.37 7.06 0.64
CA THR A 240 8.26 6.14 0.34
C THR A 240 8.12 6.03 -1.18
N VAL A 241 8.11 4.80 -1.70
CA VAL A 241 7.76 4.50 -3.09
C VAL A 241 6.52 3.61 -3.10
N GLY A 242 5.67 3.73 -4.11
CA GLY A 242 4.50 2.87 -4.28
C GLY A 242 4.07 2.70 -5.73
N THR A 243 3.49 1.54 -6.04
CA THR A 243 2.83 1.25 -7.32
C THR A 243 1.41 0.70 -7.08
N PRO A 244 0.38 1.17 -7.82
CA PRO A 244 0.42 2.32 -8.72
C PRO A 244 0.58 3.66 -8.00
N VAL A 245 0.18 3.74 -6.73
CA VAL A 245 0.27 4.95 -5.88
C VAL A 245 0.56 4.61 -4.43
N ILE A 246 1.02 5.61 -3.66
CA ILE A 246 1.21 5.49 -2.22
C ILE A 246 -0.16 5.58 -1.54
N THR A 247 -0.45 4.63 -0.67
CA THR A 247 -1.73 4.52 0.03
C THR A 247 -1.57 4.33 1.54
N MET A 248 -0.37 4.59 2.06
CA MET A 248 -0.05 4.66 3.47
C MET A 248 0.21 6.11 3.87
N GLU A 249 0.13 6.38 5.18
CA GLU A 249 0.45 7.69 5.74
C GLU A 249 1.97 7.87 5.88
N TYR A 250 2.39 9.14 5.98
CA TYR A 250 3.79 9.55 6.16
C TYR A 250 4.22 9.54 7.62
#